data_AF-A0A9J5XWY4-F1
#
_entry.id   AF-A0A9J5XWY4-F1
#
_cell.length_a   1.000
_cell.length_b   1.000
_cell.length_c   1.000
_cell.angle_alpha   90.00
_cell.angle_beta   90.00
_cell.angle_gamma   90.00
#
_symmetry.space_group_name_H-M   'P 1'
#
loop_
_entity.id
_entity.type
_entity.pdbx_description
1 polymer ?
#
loop_
_entity_poly.entity_id
_entity_poly.type
_entity_poly.pdbx_seq_one_letter_code
_entity_poly.pdbx_strand_id
1 'polypeptide(L)'
;MFVKINVASFVVALFVVLVEGSNVIESIVEDHEQKIGTQWAVLVAGSSDWYNYRHQADIRHAYQLLKKGGLKDEHIIVFMYDDIAYHSENPRRGVIINNPHDQDVYKGVPKVHIYAF
;
A
#
# COMPACT_ATOMS: atom_id res chain seq x y z
N MET A 1 0.12 -51.38 -31.31
CA MET A 1 -0.25 -50.60 -32.50
C MET A 1 0.32 -49.19 -32.31
N PHE A 2 1.38 -48.82 -33.03
CA PHE A 2 1.98 -47.49 -32.92
C PHE A 2 1.22 -46.52 -33.83
N VAL A 3 0.65 -45.45 -33.27
CA VAL A 3 0.00 -44.39 -34.06
C VAL A 3 1.11 -43.60 -34.76
N LYS A 4 1.13 -43.60 -36.10
CA LYS A 4 2.06 -42.76 -36.89
C LYS A 4 1.50 -41.35 -36.94
N ILE A 5 2.08 -40.44 -36.16
CA ILE A 5 1.81 -39.00 -36.27
C ILE A 5 2.52 -38.49 -37.53
N ASN A 6 1.76 -37.90 -38.46
CA ASN A 6 2.35 -37.26 -39.63
C ASN A 6 2.82 -35.83 -39.28
N VAL A 7 3.75 -35.30 -40.08
CA VAL A 7 4.34 -33.97 -39.85
C VAL A 7 3.27 -32.87 -39.84
N ALA A 8 2.25 -32.97 -40.68
CA ALA A 8 1.15 -32.00 -40.73
C ALA A 8 0.36 -31.95 -39.41
N SER A 9 0.05 -33.09 -38.82
CA SER A 9 -0.64 -33.21 -37.52
C SER A 9 0.20 -32.61 -36.39
N PHE A 10 1.53 -32.76 -36.43
CA PHE A 10 2.41 -32.13 -35.44
C PHE A 10 2.45 -30.61 -35.59
N VAL A 11 2.51 -30.10 -36.82
CA VAL A 11 2.50 -28.65 -37.11
C VAL A 11 1.17 -28.02 -36.70
N VAL A 12 0.04 -28.70 -36.95
CA VAL A 12 -1.28 -28.22 -36.53
C VAL A 12 -1.37 -28.18 -35.00
N ALA A 13 -0.93 -29.23 -34.31
CA ALA A 13 -0.91 -29.24 -32.84
C ALA A 13 -0.03 -28.13 -32.27
N LEU A 14 1.15 -27.89 -32.85
CA LEU A 14 2.03 -26.80 -32.44
C LEU A 14 1.37 -25.43 -32.66
N PHE A 15 0.72 -25.23 -33.81
CA PHE A 15 0.02 -23.98 -34.11
C PHE A 15 -1.14 -23.73 -33.12
N VAL A 16 -1.92 -24.75 -32.80
CA VAL A 16 -3.00 -24.66 -31.79
C VAL A 16 -2.44 -24.27 -30.43
N VAL A 17 -1.37 -24.93 -29.97
CA VAL A 17 -0.72 -24.62 -28.69
C VAL A 17 -0.19 -23.19 -28.65
N LEU A 18 0.39 -22.69 -29.75
CA LEU A 18 0.89 -21.32 -29.84
C LEU A 18 -0.24 -20.29 -29.78
N VAL A 19 -1.36 -20.54 -30.47
CA VAL A 19 -2.53 -19.65 -30.49
C VAL A 19 -3.21 -19.62 -29.12
N GLU A 20 -3.51 -20.79 -28.54
CA GLU A 20 -4.13 -20.87 -27.22
C GLU A 20 -3.21 -20.29 -26.13
N GLY A 21 -1.91 -20.57 -26.20
CA GLY A 21 -0.93 -19.99 -25.28
C GLY A 21 -0.87 -18.47 -25.34
N SER A 22 -1.01 -17.87 -26.53
CA SER A 22 -1.03 -16.41 -26.70
C SER A 22 -2.28 -15.78 -26.07
N ASN A 23 -3.46 -16.38 -26.28
CA ASN A 23 -4.73 -15.90 -25.70
C ASN A 23 -4.72 -15.99 -24.16
N VAL A 24 -4.09 -17.03 -23.59
CA VAL A 24 -3.92 -17.17 -22.14
C VAL A 24 -3.00 -16.07 -21.60
N ILE A 25 -1.92 -15.75 -22.31
CA ILE A 25 -1.02 -14.65 -21.90
C ILE A 25 -1.73 -13.30 -21.99
N GLU A 26 -2.47 -13.02 -23.07
CA GLU A 26 -3.26 -11.79 -23.20
C GLU A 26 -4.27 -11.64 -22.06
N SER A 27 -5.01 -12.70 -21.73
CA SER A 27 -6.00 -12.64 -20.64
C SER A 27 -5.37 -12.45 -19.25
N ILE A 28 -4.18 -13.01 -18.99
CA ILE A 28 -3.43 -12.78 -17.74
C ILE A 28 -2.93 -11.33 -17.66
N VAL A 29 -2.43 -10.79 -18.78
CA VAL A 29 -1.96 -9.40 -18.85
C VAL A 29 -3.14 -8.43 -18.68
N GLU A 30 -4.28 -8.73 -19.29
CA GLU A 30 -5.49 -7.90 -19.21
C GLU A 30 -6.12 -7.92 -17.81
N ASP A 31 -6.13 -9.06 -17.09
CA ASP A 31 -6.57 -9.15 -15.69
C ASP A 31 -5.65 -8.34 -14.74
N HIS A 32 -4.34 -8.34 -15.02
CA HIS A 32 -3.37 -7.56 -14.25
C HIS A 32 -3.52 -6.05 -14.51
N GLU A 33 -3.83 -5.65 -15.75
CA GLU A 33 -4.13 -4.28 -16.14
C GLU A 33 -5.49 -3.79 -15.61
N GLN A 34 -6.51 -4.64 -15.57
CA GLN A 34 -7.83 -4.30 -15.00
C GLN A 34 -7.78 -4.00 -13.50
N LYS A 35 -6.76 -4.49 -12.80
CA LYS A 35 -6.51 -4.19 -11.38
C LYS A 35 -5.80 -2.86 -11.13
N ILE A 36 -5.55 -2.05 -12.17
CA ILE A 36 -4.90 -0.74 -12.05
C ILE A 36 -5.95 0.34 -11.76
N GLY A 37 -6.65 0.20 -10.63
CA GLY A 37 -7.38 1.31 -10.02
C GLY A 37 -6.42 2.22 -9.24
N THR A 38 -6.78 3.49 -9.06
CA THR A 38 -6.03 4.34 -8.12
C THR A 38 -6.31 3.89 -6.69
N GLN A 39 -5.27 3.54 -5.93
CA GLN A 39 -5.40 3.13 -4.53
C GLN A 39 -5.43 4.35 -3.62
N TRP A 40 -6.37 4.35 -2.67
CA TRP A 40 -6.57 5.39 -1.67
C TRP A 40 -6.54 4.80 -0.27
N ALA A 41 -6.11 5.60 0.71
CA ALA A 41 -6.13 5.23 2.12
C ALA A 41 -6.67 6.37 2.99
N VAL A 42 -7.40 6.01 4.04
CA VAL A 42 -7.85 6.94 5.09
C VAL A 42 -7.36 6.40 6.44
N LEU A 43 -6.59 7.21 7.15
CA LEU A 43 -6.01 6.87 8.45
C LEU A 43 -6.58 7.78 9.52
N VAL A 44 -7.07 7.22 10.64
CA VAL A 44 -7.75 7.99 11.70
C VAL A 44 -7.22 7.60 13.08
N ALA A 45 -6.72 8.57 13.83
CA ALA A 45 -6.47 8.45 15.26
C ALA A 45 -7.61 9.12 16.04
N GLY A 46 -8.46 8.31 16.69
CA GLY A 46 -9.67 8.76 17.37
C GLY A 46 -9.50 9.35 18.78
N SER A 47 -8.28 9.74 19.16
CA SER A 47 -8.00 10.23 20.53
C SER A 47 -6.81 11.19 20.57
N SER A 48 -6.81 12.06 21.58
CA SER A 48 -5.79 13.08 21.88
C SER A 48 -4.97 12.74 23.13
N ASP A 49 -4.01 13.60 23.43
CA ASP A 49 -3.19 13.67 24.63
C ASP A 49 -2.14 12.57 24.78
N TRP A 50 -1.14 12.86 25.62
CA TRP A 50 0.06 12.05 25.80
C TRP A 50 -0.21 10.60 26.19
N TYR A 51 -1.23 10.34 27.02
CA TYR A 51 -1.59 8.98 27.41
C TYR A 51 -2.05 8.12 26.21
N ASN A 52 -2.52 8.76 25.14
CA ASN A 52 -2.96 8.09 23.90
C ASN A 52 -1.93 8.18 22.78
N TYR A 53 -0.67 8.47 23.11
CA TYR A 53 0.47 8.51 22.19
C TYR A 53 0.44 7.41 21.12
N ARG A 54 0.16 6.17 21.52
CA ARG A 54 0.14 4.98 20.65
C ARG A 54 -0.78 5.13 19.42
N HIS A 55 -1.96 5.72 19.58
CA HIS A 55 -2.92 5.82 18.48
C HIS A 55 -2.41 6.74 17.36
N GLN A 56 -1.71 7.82 17.75
CA GLN A 56 -1.10 8.75 16.80
C GLN A 56 0.24 8.26 16.25
N ALA A 57 0.98 7.44 17.00
CA ALA A 57 2.17 6.76 16.52
C ALA A 57 1.84 5.67 15.49
N ASP A 58 0.78 4.88 15.73
CA ASP A 58 0.31 3.81 14.85
C ASP A 58 -0.08 4.32 13.45
N ILE A 59 -0.92 5.36 13.38
CA ILE A 59 -1.33 5.92 12.08
C ILE A 59 -0.16 6.54 11.31
N ARG A 60 0.83 7.11 12.01
CA ARG A 60 2.02 7.68 11.38
C ARG A 60 2.91 6.56 10.84
N HIS A 61 3.05 5.48 11.59
CA HIS A 61 3.74 4.29 11.11
C HIS A 61 3.05 3.70 9.86
N ALA A 62 1.72 3.56 9.89
CA ALA A 62 0.94 3.12 8.73
C ALA A 62 1.13 4.04 7.51
N TYR A 63 1.14 5.36 7.71
CA TYR A 63 1.43 6.33 6.65
C TYR A 63 2.81 6.09 6.00
N GLN A 64 3.86 5.90 6.80
CA GLN A 64 5.20 5.63 6.26
C GLN A 64 5.24 4.32 5.45
N LEU A 65 4.52 3.29 5.90
CA LEU A 65 4.41 2.02 5.17
C LEU A 65 3.68 2.18 3.83
N LEU A 66 2.57 2.91 3.80
CA LEU A 66 1.82 3.18 2.57
C LEU A 66 2.65 3.99 1.57
N LYS A 67 3.36 5.03 2.06
CA LYS A 67 4.26 5.83 1.24
C LYS A 67 5.41 5.01 0.67
N LYS A 68 6.04 4.15 1.50
CA LYS A 68 7.07 3.21 1.06
C LYS A 68 6.53 2.18 0.05
N GLY A 69 5.26 1.82 0.16
CA GLY A 69 4.54 0.95 -0.77
C GLY A 69 4.14 1.61 -2.09
N GLY A 70 4.43 2.91 -2.28
CA GLY A 70 4.20 3.63 -3.53
C GLY A 70 2.89 4.42 -3.60
N LEU A 71 2.09 4.49 -2.52
CA LEU A 71 0.99 5.45 -2.48
C LEU A 71 1.54 6.88 -2.40
N LYS A 72 0.98 7.77 -3.22
CA LYS A 72 1.27 9.19 -3.20
C LYS A 72 0.55 9.88 -2.04
N ASP A 73 1.12 10.95 -1.52
CA ASP A 73 0.55 11.74 -0.42
C ASP A 73 -0.87 12.24 -0.74
N GLU A 74 -1.12 12.60 -1.99
CA GLU A 74 -2.44 13.03 -2.49
C GLU A 74 -3.53 11.96 -2.38
N HIS A 75 -3.16 10.68 -2.21
CA HIS A 75 -4.07 9.56 -2.05
C HIS A 75 -4.16 9.02 -0.61
N ILE A 76 -3.53 9.70 0.36
CA ILE A 76 -3.56 9.31 1.77
C ILE A 76 -4.16 10.45 2.60
N ILE A 77 -5.37 10.24 3.10
CA ILE A 77 -6.05 11.19 3.99
C ILE A 77 -5.74 10.79 5.43
N VAL A 78 -5.16 11.70 6.21
CA VAL A 78 -4.75 11.44 7.60
C VAL A 78 -5.50 12.35 8.55
N PHE A 79 -6.13 11.76 9.56
CA PHE A 79 -6.95 12.42 10.56
C PHE A 79 -6.38 12.16 11.97
N MET A 80 -5.93 13.24 12.63
CA MET A 80 -5.29 13.17 13.95
C MET A 80 -5.27 14.53 14.65
N TYR A 81 -5.13 14.53 15.97
CA TYR A 81 -5.04 15.76 16.77
C TYR A 81 -3.71 16.52 16.62
N ASP A 82 -2.61 15.82 16.29
CA ASP A 82 -1.26 16.38 16.11
C ASP A 82 -0.66 17.07 17.36
N ASP A 83 -1.08 16.65 18.54
CA ASP A 83 -0.65 17.19 19.85
C ASP A 83 0.53 16.44 20.50
N ILE A 84 0.98 15.32 19.92
CA ILE A 84 2.01 14.45 20.53
C ILE A 84 3.45 14.94 20.32
N ALA A 85 3.81 15.35 19.11
CA ALA A 85 5.22 15.62 18.77
C ALA A 85 5.84 16.75 19.61
N TYR A 86 5.04 17.75 19.99
CA TYR A 86 5.50 18.90 20.76
C TYR A 86 4.91 18.99 22.16
N HIS A 87 4.23 17.93 22.62
CA HIS A 87 3.68 17.81 23.97
C HIS A 87 4.77 18.08 25.02
N SER A 88 4.39 18.66 26.17
CA SER A 88 5.31 18.95 27.28
C SER A 88 5.96 17.69 27.85
N GLU A 89 5.22 16.59 27.86
CA GLU A 89 5.69 15.28 28.33
C GLU A 89 6.55 14.54 27.30
N ASN A 90 6.69 15.05 26.07
CA ASN A 90 7.55 14.42 25.07
C ASN A 90 9.02 14.73 25.34
N PRO A 91 9.84 13.75 25.77
CA PRO A 91 11.26 13.98 26.03
C PRO A 91 12.06 14.27 24.74
N ARG A 92 11.51 13.93 23.57
CA ARG A 92 12.12 14.11 22.25
C ARG A 92 11.21 14.98 21.39
N ARG A 93 11.21 16.29 21.64
CA ARG A 93 10.35 17.24 20.91
C ARG A 93 10.56 17.13 19.39
N GLY A 94 9.46 17.09 18.66
CA GLY A 94 9.43 16.91 17.21
C GLY A 94 9.63 15.47 16.74
N VAL A 95 9.73 14.49 17.65
CA VAL A 95 9.92 13.08 17.33
C VAL A 95 8.76 12.25 17.86
N ILE A 96 8.28 11.33 17.03
CA ILE A 96 7.34 10.28 17.43
C ILE A 96 7.91 8.95 16.95
N ILE A 97 8.10 8.01 17.86
CA ILE A 97 8.49 6.61 17.60
C ILE A 97 7.29 5.68 17.83
N ASN A 98 7.09 4.65 16.99
CA ASN A 98 6.06 3.62 17.22
C ASN A 98 6.61 2.33 17.86
N ASN A 99 7.94 2.18 17.91
CA ASN A 99 8.65 1.10 18.58
C ASN A 99 9.92 1.69 19.21
N PRO A 100 10.38 1.21 20.38
CA PRO A 100 11.63 1.67 21.01
C PRO A 100 12.87 1.68 20.09
N HIS A 101 12.91 0.82 19.07
CA HIS A 101 14.02 0.72 18.12
C HIS A 101 13.73 1.33 16.74
N ASP A 102 12.51 1.82 16.52
CA ASP A 102 12.12 2.36 15.22
C ASP A 102 12.59 3.81 15.04
N GLN A 103 12.60 4.21 13.77
CA GLN A 103 12.86 5.58 13.37
C GLN A 103 11.66 6.49 13.65
N ASP A 104 11.93 7.80 13.63
CA ASP A 104 10.90 8.83 13.74
C ASP A 104 9.85 8.69 12.64
N VAL A 105 8.59 8.58 13.02
CA VAL A 105 7.43 8.50 12.12
C VAL A 105 6.76 9.85 11.91
N TYR A 106 7.23 10.92 12.57
CA TYR A 106 6.58 12.23 12.52
C TYR A 106 6.70 12.94 11.18
N LYS A 107 7.86 12.83 10.53
CA LYS A 107 8.17 13.63 9.33
C LYS A 107 7.35 13.22 8.11
N GLY A 108 6.92 14.23 7.35
CA GLY A 108 6.32 14.05 6.03
C GLY A 108 4.85 13.64 6.03
N VAL A 109 4.23 13.40 7.19
CA VAL A 109 2.81 13.08 7.31
C VAL A 109 1.98 14.34 7.01
N PRO A 110 1.07 14.32 6.01
CA PRO A 110 0.17 15.42 5.73
C PRO A 110 -0.69 15.74 6.95
N LYS A 111 -0.74 17.02 7.32
CA LYS A 111 -1.54 17.49 8.45
C LYS A 111 -2.90 17.94 7.95
N VAL A 112 -3.88 17.03 7.94
CA VAL A 112 -5.28 17.43 7.79
C VAL A 112 -5.84 17.62 9.19
N HIS A 113 -5.92 18.87 9.63
CA HIS A 113 -6.41 19.23 10.95
C HIS A 113 -7.93 19.05 10.98
N ILE A 114 -8.41 18.19 11.87
CA ILE A 114 -9.81 18.23 12.29
C ILE A 114 -9.81 18.91 13.65
N TYR A 115 -10.41 20.09 13.71
CA TYR A 115 -11.08 20.50 14.93
C TYR A 115 -12.28 19.57 15.04
N ALA A 116 -12.19 18.51 15.84
CA ALA A 116 -13.38 17.78 16.23
C ALA A 116 -14.26 18.78 17.00
N PHE A 117 -15.48 19.03 16.48
CA PHE A 117 -16.50 19.85 17.12
C PHE A 117 -16.99 19.20 18.41
#